data_AF-A0A518CU04-F1
#
_entry.id   AF-A0A518CU04-F1
#
_cell.length_a   1.000
_cell.length_b   1.000
_cell.length_c   1.000
_cell.angle_alpha   90.00
_cell.angle_beta   90.00
_cell.angle_gamma   90.00
#
_symmetry.space_group_name_H-M   'P 1'
#
loop_
_entity.id
_entity.type
_entity.pdbx_description
1 polymer ?
#
loop_
_entity_poly.entity_id
_entity_poly.type
_entity_poly.pdbx_seq_one_letter_code
_entity_poly.pdbx_strand_id
1 'polypeptide(L)'
;MPKQMPFEKRCKEALKSVESFAKTANNWGEIHNMFLGIGGKMFEFFPEASERTKFSGTEEYKQIKQIMSDAPEGVPDMPRDQVSGKFVVRLPVSLHAALVREAKEEGVSLNQLCEVKLAVQLRAVV
;
A
#
# COMPACT_ATOMS: atom_id res chain seq x y z
N MET A 1 14.07 -0.61 25.29
CA MET A 1 13.80 -1.13 23.92
C MET A 1 12.76 -2.24 23.99
N PRO A 2 11.78 -2.31 23.06
CA PRO A 2 10.67 -3.26 23.12
C PRO A 2 11.10 -4.72 23.27
N LYS A 3 12.25 -5.10 22.68
CA LYS A 3 12.87 -6.45 22.73
C LYS A 3 13.08 -7.02 24.14
N GLN A 4 13.17 -6.17 25.18
CA GLN A 4 13.43 -6.62 26.56
C GLN A 4 12.15 -7.08 27.29
N MET A 5 10.96 -6.87 26.72
CA MET A 5 9.70 -7.25 27.35
C MET A 5 9.33 -8.73 27.05
N PRO A 6 8.56 -9.38 27.96
CA PRO A 6 7.95 -10.68 27.67
C PRO A 6 7.16 -10.66 26.35
N PHE A 7 7.17 -11.78 25.63
CA PHE A 7 6.57 -11.88 24.30
C PHE A 7 5.09 -11.47 24.29
N GLU A 8 4.31 -11.92 25.26
CA GLU A 8 2.89 -11.60 25.40
C GLU A 8 2.67 -10.10 25.62
N LYS A 9 3.55 -9.44 26.38
CA LYS A 9 3.50 -8.00 26.59
C LYS A 9 3.85 -7.24 25.31
N ARG A 10 4.83 -7.73 24.53
CA ARG A 10 5.15 -7.16 23.20
C ARG A 10 3.98 -7.27 22.23
N CYS A 11 3.24 -8.39 22.24
CA CYS A 11 2.05 -8.56 21.40
C CYS A 11 0.99 -7.49 21.69
N LYS A 12 0.68 -7.27 22.97
CA LYS A 12 -0.30 -6.26 23.41
C LYS A 12 0.13 -4.83 23.09
N GLU A 13 1.41 -4.51 23.30
CA GLU A 13 1.95 -3.18 22.97
C GLU A 13 1.99 -2.94 21.45
N ALA A 14 2.26 -3.97 20.65
CA ALA A 14 2.20 -3.90 19.19
C ALA A 14 0.78 -3.55 18.72
N LEU A 15 -0.24 -4.27 19.20
CA LEU A 15 -1.64 -3.94 18.91
C LEU A 15 -2.00 -2.52 19.34
N LYS A 16 -1.70 -2.14 20.58
CA LYS A 16 -1.99 -0.80 21.10
C LYS A 16 -1.34 0.29 20.25
N SER A 17 -0.15 0.04 19.71
CA SER A 17 0.54 0.97 18.82
C SER A 17 -0.18 1.14 17.48
N VAL A 18 -0.76 0.05 16.94
CA VAL A 18 -1.58 0.08 15.72
C VAL A 18 -2.91 0.78 15.99
N GLU A 19 -3.62 0.43 17.06
CA GLU A 19 -4.89 1.06 17.46
C GLU A 19 -4.74 2.57 17.65
N SER A 20 -3.65 3.01 18.29
CA SER A 20 -3.39 4.43 18.50
C SER A 20 -3.12 5.16 17.19
N PHE A 21 -2.38 4.56 16.27
CA PHE A 21 -2.03 5.18 14.99
C PHE A 21 -3.21 5.18 14.02
N ALA A 22 -4.01 4.11 14.00
CA ALA A 22 -5.17 3.97 13.14
C ALA A 22 -6.23 5.07 13.35
N LYS A 23 -6.30 5.66 14.55
CA LYS A 23 -7.20 6.81 14.84
C LYS A 23 -6.88 8.06 14.04
N THR A 24 -5.64 8.19 13.56
CA THR A 24 -5.15 9.36 12.83
C THR A 24 -4.68 9.02 11.42
N ALA A 25 -4.69 7.74 11.05
CA ALA A 25 -4.25 7.28 9.74
C ALA A 25 -5.33 7.55 8.70
N ASN A 26 -4.93 8.07 7.53
CA ASN A 26 -5.86 8.42 6.47
C ASN A 26 -6.31 7.22 5.64
N ASN A 27 -5.50 6.15 5.62
CA ASN A 27 -5.74 4.98 4.79
C ASN A 27 -5.00 3.72 5.29
N TRP A 28 -5.36 2.59 4.69
CA TRP A 28 -4.70 1.30 4.92
C TRP A 28 -3.18 1.35 4.73
N GLY A 29 -2.72 2.05 3.69
CA GLY A 29 -1.29 2.11 3.33
C GLY A 29 -0.42 2.73 4.43
N GLU A 30 -0.91 3.78 5.10
CA GLU A 30 -0.23 4.39 6.24
C GLU A 30 -0.09 3.41 7.41
N ILE A 31 -1.17 2.68 7.74
CA ILE A 31 -1.17 1.69 8.83
C ILE A 31 -0.23 0.53 8.48
N HIS A 32 -0.27 0.05 7.24
CA HIS A 32 0.65 -0.97 6.72
C HIS A 32 2.10 -0.51 6.85
N ASN A 33 2.44 0.69 6.37
CA ASN A 33 3.81 1.20 6.36
C ASN A 33 4.35 1.39 7.78
N MET A 34 3.52 1.91 8.70
CA MET A 34 3.92 2.09 10.10
C MET A 34 4.23 0.75 10.78
N PHE A 35 3.44 -0.30 10.52
CA PHE A 35 3.57 -1.56 11.24
C PHE A 35 4.39 -2.63 10.49
N LEU A 36 4.01 -2.96 9.26
CA LEU A 36 4.56 -4.03 8.42
C LEU A 36 5.58 -3.54 7.37
N GLY A 37 5.66 -2.22 7.14
CA GLY A 37 6.61 -1.62 6.21
C GLY A 37 8.07 -1.94 6.57
N ILE A 38 8.97 -1.69 5.62
CA ILE A 38 10.41 -1.87 5.85
C ILE A 38 10.83 -0.95 7.00
N GLY A 39 11.35 -1.53 8.08
CA GLY A 39 11.69 -0.80 9.30
C GLY A 39 10.49 -0.41 10.19
N GLY A 40 9.30 -0.94 9.91
CA GLY A 40 8.10 -0.71 10.71
C GLY A 40 8.15 -1.37 12.09
N LYS A 41 7.17 -1.03 12.94
CA LYS A 41 7.14 -1.45 14.35
C LYS A 41 7.15 -2.96 14.56
N MET A 42 6.69 -3.77 13.60
CA MET A 42 6.76 -5.24 13.69
C MET A 42 8.21 -5.71 13.89
N PHE A 43 9.18 -5.07 13.26
CA PHE A 43 10.60 -5.42 13.39
C PHE A 43 11.22 -4.90 14.69
N GLU A 44 10.69 -3.81 15.27
CA GLU A 44 11.10 -3.33 16.59
C GLU A 44 10.63 -4.25 17.72
N PHE A 45 9.37 -4.69 17.64
CA PHE A 45 8.78 -5.61 18.61
C PHE A 45 9.29 -7.04 18.42
N PHE A 46 9.47 -7.51 17.19
CA PHE A 46 9.85 -8.88 16.86
C PHE A 46 11.03 -8.91 15.88
N PRO A 47 12.27 -8.69 16.36
CA PRO A 47 13.46 -8.62 15.51
C PRO A 47 13.79 -9.95 14.82
N GLU A 48 13.48 -11.08 15.44
CA GLU A 48 13.76 -12.40 14.89
C GLU A 48 12.61 -12.90 14.00
N ALA A 49 12.94 -13.61 12.92
CA ALA A 49 11.92 -14.15 12.00
C ALA A 49 10.97 -15.15 12.68
N SER A 50 11.49 -15.99 13.58
CA SER A 50 10.69 -16.94 14.35
C SER A 50 9.67 -16.26 15.26
N GLU A 51 10.02 -15.11 15.84
CA GLU A 51 9.11 -14.30 16.66
C GLU A 51 7.98 -13.69 15.83
N ARG A 52 8.29 -13.20 14.62
CA ARG A 52 7.27 -12.69 13.68
C ARG A 52 6.31 -13.79 13.25
N THR A 53 6.81 -14.98 12.96
CA THR A 53 5.98 -16.15 12.64
C THR A 53 5.07 -16.51 13.82
N LYS A 54 5.61 -16.55 15.04
CA LYS A 54 4.83 -16.79 16.25
C LYS A 54 3.76 -15.72 16.46
N PHE A 55 4.12 -14.44 16.30
CA PHE A 55 3.21 -13.31 16.45
C PHE A 55 2.06 -13.34 15.44
N SER A 56 2.35 -13.76 14.21
CA SER A 56 1.34 -13.88 13.14
C SER A 56 0.19 -14.83 13.49
N GLY A 57 0.39 -15.73 14.48
CA GLY A 57 -0.62 -16.65 14.99
C GLY A 57 -1.41 -16.16 16.21
N THR A 58 -1.12 -14.97 16.77
CA THR A 58 -1.78 -14.49 17.99
C THR A 58 -3.08 -13.74 17.70
N GLU A 59 -3.91 -13.57 18.73
CA GLU A 59 -5.16 -12.79 18.64
C GLU A 59 -4.89 -11.30 18.36
N GLU A 60 -3.80 -10.75 18.92
CA GLU A 60 -3.40 -9.36 18.67
C GLU A 60 -3.11 -9.12 17.18
N TYR A 61 -2.44 -10.06 16.51
CA TYR A 61 -2.19 -9.94 15.07
C TYR A 61 -3.46 -10.08 14.24
N LYS A 62 -4.42 -10.90 14.66
CA LYS A 62 -5.74 -10.97 14.01
C LYS A 62 -6.47 -9.63 14.11
N GLN A 63 -6.43 -8.98 15.27
CA GLN A 63 -7.02 -7.65 15.47
C GLN A 63 -6.32 -6.57 14.64
N ILE A 64 -4.98 -6.60 14.54
CA ILE A 64 -4.22 -5.70 13.66
C ILE A 64 -4.65 -5.86 12.19
N LYS A 65 -4.81 -7.11 11.72
CA LYS A 65 -5.30 -7.36 10.36
C LYS A 65 -6.73 -6.86 10.16
N GLN A 66 -7.59 -6.97 11.16
CA GLN A 66 -8.95 -6.44 11.09
C GLN A 66 -8.94 -4.91 10.99
N ILE A 67 -8.18 -4.22 11.85
CA ILE A 67 -8.02 -2.76 11.80
C ILE A 67 -7.53 -2.30 10.43
N MET A 68 -6.55 -3.01 9.86
CA MET A 68 -6.08 -2.76 8.50
C MET A 68 -7.20 -2.96 7.47
N SER A 69 -7.93 -4.08 7.54
CA SER A 69 -9.02 -4.37 6.60
C SER A 69 -10.16 -3.34 6.67
N ASP A 70 -10.42 -2.76 7.83
CA ASP A 70 -11.47 -1.77 8.05
C ASP A 70 -11.03 -0.35 7.66
N ALA A 71 -9.73 -0.15 7.40
CA ALA A 71 -9.19 1.15 7.01
C ALA A 71 -9.58 1.48 5.56
N PRO A 72 -9.79 2.77 5.23
CA PRO A 72 -10.09 3.18 3.86
C PRO A 72 -8.99 2.74 2.89
N GLU A 73 -9.37 2.21 1.72
CA GLU A 73 -8.46 2.11 0.57
C GLU A 73 -8.10 3.54 0.16
N GLY A 74 -6.94 4.01 0.62
CA GLY A 74 -6.54 5.40 0.44
C GLY A 74 -6.53 5.82 -1.01
N VAL A 75 -6.84 7.08 -1.25
CA VAL A 75 -6.42 7.74 -2.48
C VAL A 75 -4.89 7.80 -2.44
N PRO A 76 -4.17 7.38 -3.50
CA PRO A 76 -2.71 7.49 -3.53
C PRO A 76 -2.30 8.95 -3.37
N ASP A 77 -1.78 9.32 -2.20
CA ASP A 77 -1.12 10.60 -1.98
C ASP A 77 0.38 10.41 -2.22
N MET A 78 0.75 10.32 -3.50
CA MET A 78 2.16 10.31 -3.89
C MET A 78 2.64 11.77 -4.02
N PRO A 79 3.60 12.21 -3.21
CA PRO A 79 4.25 13.50 -3.39
C PRO A 79 4.75 13.66 -4.83
N ARG A 80 4.65 14.88 -5.39
CA ARG A 80 5.00 15.14 -6.81
C ARG A 80 6.44 14.73 -7.15
N ASP A 81 7.36 14.87 -6.20
CA ASP A 81 8.76 14.47 -6.31
C ASP A 81 9.00 12.95 -6.27
N GLN A 82 7.98 12.17 -5.90
CA GLN A 82 8.01 10.69 -5.89
C GLN A 82 7.28 10.08 -7.10
N VAL A 83 6.61 10.88 -7.94
CA VAL A 83 5.96 10.39 -9.15
C VAL A 83 7.00 10.13 -10.24
N SER A 84 7.21 8.85 -10.57
CA SER A 84 8.23 8.44 -11.55
C SER A 84 7.85 8.66 -13.03
N GLY A 85 6.59 9.01 -13.31
CA GLY A 85 6.01 9.03 -14.66
C GLY A 85 5.74 7.63 -15.24
N LYS A 86 6.23 6.56 -14.60
CA LYS A 86 5.95 5.17 -14.98
C LYS A 86 4.87 4.58 -14.09
N PHE A 87 3.82 4.05 -14.70
CA PHE A 87 2.81 3.26 -14.01
C PHE A 87 2.41 2.07 -14.88
N VAL A 88 2.19 0.91 -14.26
CA VAL A 88 1.84 -0.34 -14.96
C VAL A 88 0.42 -0.70 -14.59
N VAL A 89 -0.45 -0.81 -15.59
CA VAL A 89 -1.86 -1.18 -15.42
C VAL A 89 -2.13 -2.50 -16.10
N ARG A 90 -2.88 -3.39 -15.44
CA ARG A 90 -3.41 -4.61 -16.07
C ARG A 90 -4.70 -4.27 -16.81
N LEU A 91 -4.79 -4.65 -18.08
CA LEU A 91 -5.94 -4.39 -18.94
C LEU A 91 -6.54 -5.71 -19.46
N PRO A 92 -7.85 -5.79 -19.71
CA PRO A 92 -8.43 -6.85 -20.51
C PRO A 92 -7.75 -6.94 -21.88
N VAL A 93 -7.55 -8.17 -22.38
CA VAL A 93 -6.86 -8.41 -23.67
C VAL A 93 -7.54 -7.67 -24.83
N SER A 94 -8.87 -7.63 -24.82
CA SER A 94 -9.67 -6.92 -25.83
C SER A 94 -9.41 -5.42 -25.83
N LEU A 95 -9.30 -4.79 -24.66
CA LEU A 95 -9.01 -3.36 -24.52
C LEU A 95 -7.59 -3.05 -24.98
N HIS A 96 -6.61 -3.86 -24.58
CA HIS A 96 -5.23 -3.69 -25.03
C HIS A 96 -5.11 -3.80 -26.56
N ALA A 97 -5.76 -4.80 -27.17
CA ALA A 97 -5.78 -4.97 -28.62
C ALA A 97 -6.42 -3.79 -29.36
N ALA A 98 -7.51 -3.22 -28.81
CA ALA A 98 -8.16 -2.04 -29.38
C ALA A 98 -7.22 -0.82 -29.37
N LEU A 99 -6.51 -0.57 -28.26
CA LEU A 99 -5.55 0.53 -28.14
C LEU A 99 -4.36 0.37 -29.11
N VAL A 100 -3.85 -0.87 -29.29
CA VAL A 100 -2.77 -1.15 -30.25
C VAL A 100 -3.21 -0.87 -31.68
N ARG A 101 -4.43 -1.26 -32.06
CA ARG A 101 -4.97 -1.00 -33.39
C ARG A 101 -5.13 0.51 -33.64
N GLU A 102 -5.74 1.22 -32.70
CA GLU A 102 -5.95 2.66 -32.81
C GLU A 102 -4.62 3.42 -32.91
N ALA A 103 -3.62 3.07 -32.10
CA ALA A 103 -2.30 3.70 -32.16
C ALA A 103 -1.66 3.53 -33.54
N LYS A 104 -1.84 2.35 -34.16
CA LYS A 104 -1.35 2.07 -35.52
C LYS A 104 -2.09 2.89 -36.57
N GLU A 105 -3.41 3.02 -36.47
CA GLU A 105 -4.23 3.82 -37.40
C GLU A 105 -3.87 5.30 -37.34
N GLU A 106 -3.60 5.82 -36.15
CA GLU A 106 -3.18 7.21 -35.91
C GLU A 106 -1.68 7.46 -36.17
N GLY A 107 -0.89 6.40 -36.44
CA GLY A 107 0.54 6.52 -36.71
C GLY A 107 1.39 6.95 -35.50
N VAL A 108 0.94 6.65 -34.28
CA VAL A 108 1.62 7.01 -33.02
C VAL A 108 2.02 5.77 -32.21
N SER A 109 2.89 5.96 -31.22
CA SER A 109 3.15 4.89 -30.25
C SER A 109 1.94 4.65 -29.34
N LEU A 110 1.80 3.41 -28.84
CA LEU A 110 0.78 3.08 -27.83
C LEU A 110 0.87 3.99 -26.60
N ASN A 111 2.09 4.35 -26.18
CA ASN A 111 2.31 5.25 -25.05
C ASN A 111 1.74 6.65 -25.32
N GLN A 112 2.03 7.25 -26.47
CA GLN A 112 1.51 8.57 -26.86
C GLN A 112 -0.02 8.59 -26.93
N LEU A 113 -0.63 7.55 -27.52
CA LEU A 113 -2.09 7.43 -27.56
C LEU A 113 -2.69 7.41 -26.14
N CYS A 114 -2.11 6.59 -25.25
CA CYS A 114 -2.56 6.49 -23.87
C CYS A 114 -2.37 7.79 -23.10
N GLU A 115 -1.22 8.48 -23.25
CA GLU A 115 -0.97 9.78 -22.62
C GLU A 115 -2.03 10.81 -22.98
N VAL A 116 -2.36 10.95 -24.28
CA VAL A 116 -3.38 11.89 -24.75
C VAL A 116 -4.76 11.52 -24.22
N LYS A 117 -5.15 10.24 -24.32
CA LYS A 117 -6.45 9.76 -23.82
C LYS A 117 -6.62 9.98 -22.32
N LEU A 118 -5.56 9.77 -21.54
CA LEU A 118 -5.55 10.02 -20.09
C LEU A 118 -5.65 11.52 -19.80
N ALA A 119 -4.84 12.34 -20.48
CA ALA A 119 -4.83 13.79 -20.27
C ALA A 119 -6.20 14.44 -20.54
N VAL A 120 -6.89 14.02 -21.61
CA VAL A 120 -8.21 14.56 -21.98
C VAL A 120 -9.28 14.28 -20.92
N GLN A 121 -9.17 13.20 -20.16
CA GLN A 121 -10.17 12.79 -19.16
C GLN A 121 -9.83 13.25 -17.73
N LEU A 122 -8.70 13.94 -17.53
CA LEU A 122 -8.34 14.49 -16.22
C LEU A 122 -9.24 15.67 -15.86
N ARG A 123 -9.86 15.63 -14.67
CA ARG A 123 -10.71 16.71 -14.15
C ARG A 123 -9.90 17.96 -13.73
N ALA A 124 -8.63 17.78 -13.39
CA ALA A 124 -7.69 18.84 -13.04
C ALA A 124 -6.26 18.38 -13.36
N VAL A 125 -5.39 19.31 -13.75
CA VAL A 125 -3.95 19.08 -13.92
C VAL A 125 -3.25 19.54 -12.64
N VAL A 126 -2.39 18.69 -12.08
CA VAL A 126 -1.62 18.94 -10.84
C VAL A 126 -0.34 19.71 -11.14
#